data_AF-A0A1M5C3N0-F1
#
_entry.id   AF-A0A1M5C3N0-F1
#
_cell.length_a   1.000
_cell.length_b   1.000
_cell.length_c   1.000
_cell.angle_alpha   90.00
_cell.angle_beta   90.00
_cell.angle_gamma   90.00
#
_symmetry.space_group_name_H-M   'P 1'
#
loop_
_entity.id
_entity.type
_entity.pdbx_description
1 polymer ?
#
loop_
_entity_poly.entity_id
_entity_poly.type
_entity_poly.pdbx_seq_one_letter_code
_entity_poly.pdbx_strand_id
1 'polypeptide(L)'
;MKKFIFPVVLVLVGTGSAFATKMVKESNQAIEAGYRLVNHGEGQFECINADKDCSTVATANVCTWSADPSVQLRAVGSETMCGELLYEIQP
;
A
#
# COMPACT_ATOMS: atom_id res chain seq x y z
N MET A 1 2.17 23.12 51.21
CA MET A 1 3.43 22.58 50.64
C MET A 1 3.39 21.06 50.60
N LYS A 2 3.20 20.48 49.41
CA LYS A 2 3.67 19.11 49.07
C LYS A 2 3.69 19.01 47.54
N LYS A 3 4.80 18.48 47.04
CA LYS A 3 5.27 18.42 45.65
C LYS A 3 4.74 17.16 44.99
N PHE A 4 4.43 17.19 43.69
CA PHE A 4 4.53 16.07 42.74
C PHE A 4 4.55 16.70 41.32
N ILE A 5 5.72 16.95 40.72
CA ILE A 5 6.48 16.05 39.82
C ILE A 5 5.64 15.63 38.58
N PHE A 6 5.91 16.29 37.43
CA PHE A 6 5.64 15.85 36.05
C PHE A 6 6.15 14.40 35.83
N PRO A 7 5.61 13.56 34.92
CA PRO A 7 5.34 13.82 33.49
C PRO A 7 4.00 13.15 33.03
N VAL A 8 3.44 13.35 31.83
CA VAL A 8 3.83 12.76 30.55
C VAL A 8 2.85 13.33 29.53
N VAL A 9 3.38 13.93 28.49
CA VAL A 9 2.63 14.34 27.30
C VAL A 9 2.22 13.07 26.57
N LEU A 10 0.95 12.67 26.69
CA LEU A 10 0.34 11.64 25.84
C LEU A 10 -0.17 12.33 24.57
N VAL A 11 0.75 12.62 23.65
CA VAL A 11 0.40 12.90 22.25
C VAL A 11 0.16 11.56 21.60
N LEU A 12 -1.07 11.04 21.72
CA LEU A 12 -1.57 10.03 20.78
C LEU A 12 -2.22 10.78 19.63
N VAL A 13 -1.39 11.34 18.76
CA VAL A 13 -1.78 11.67 17.39
C VAL A 13 -1.86 10.34 16.66
N GLY A 14 -2.99 9.65 16.81
CA GLY A 14 -3.41 8.64 15.86
C GLY A 14 -4.19 9.35 14.77
N THR A 15 -3.49 9.93 13.80
CA THR A 15 -4.11 10.42 12.57
C THR A 15 -4.95 9.29 11.98
N GLY A 16 -6.24 9.56 11.78
CA GLY A 16 -7.16 8.58 11.21
C GLY A 16 -6.64 8.08 9.87
N SER A 17 -6.45 6.77 9.77
CA SER A 17 -6.39 6.08 8.49
C SER A 17 -7.79 6.13 7.88
N ALA A 18 -8.12 7.27 7.27
CA ALA A 18 -9.19 7.31 6.30
C ALA A 18 -8.82 6.32 5.19
N PHE A 19 -9.54 5.21 5.10
CA PHE A 19 -9.58 4.37 3.92
C PHE A 19 -10.03 5.25 2.74
N ALA A 20 -9.09 5.87 2.04
CA ALA A 20 -9.35 6.68 0.86
C ALA A 20 -9.62 5.77 -0.34
N THR A 21 -10.66 4.94 -0.23
CA THR A 21 -11.23 4.27 -1.39
C THR A 21 -12.03 5.28 -2.19
N LYS A 22 -11.51 5.57 -3.40
CA LYS A 22 -12.15 6.25 -4.54
C LYS A 22 -12.41 7.75 -4.39
N MET A 23 -11.73 8.54 -5.23
CA MET A 23 -12.34 9.47 -6.19
C MET A 23 -11.24 10.35 -6.82
N VAL A 24 -10.57 9.83 -7.85
CA VAL A 24 -10.06 10.68 -8.95
C VAL A 24 -10.56 10.06 -10.24
N LYS A 25 -11.71 10.54 -10.70
CA LYS A 25 -12.06 10.49 -12.11
C LYS A 25 -11.13 11.48 -12.81
N GLU A 26 -10.33 10.99 -13.74
CA GLU A 26 -10.01 11.62 -15.03
C GLU A 26 -8.90 10.79 -15.68
N SER A 27 -9.15 10.32 -16.90
CA SER A 27 -8.30 9.45 -17.74
C SER A 27 -8.54 7.95 -17.56
N ASN A 28 -8.86 7.33 -18.69
CA ASN A 28 -9.32 5.96 -18.92
C ASN A 28 -8.24 4.88 -18.69
N GLN A 29 -7.40 5.04 -17.67
CA GLN A 29 -6.40 4.06 -17.27
C GLN A 29 -6.96 3.28 -16.08
N ALA A 30 -6.95 1.96 -16.16
CA ALA A 30 -7.45 1.10 -15.10
C ALA A 30 -6.45 1.14 -13.92
N ILE A 31 -6.61 2.16 -13.07
CA ILE A 31 -5.80 2.39 -11.87
C ILE A 31 -6.34 1.52 -10.73
N GLU A 32 -5.46 0.74 -10.11
CA GLU A 32 -5.74 -0.14 -8.97
C GLU A 32 -4.68 0.00 -7.88
N ALA A 33 -5.07 -0.35 -6.65
CA ALA A 33 -4.13 -0.37 -5.53
C ALA A 33 -3.10 -1.49 -5.71
N GLY A 34 -1.82 -1.16 -5.49
CA GLY A 34 -0.72 -2.11 -5.54
C GLY A 34 -0.53 -2.86 -4.23
N TYR A 35 -0.36 -4.19 -4.34
CA TYR A 35 -0.11 -5.10 -3.24
C TYR A 35 1.27 -5.74 -3.39
N ARG A 36 2.00 -5.87 -2.28
CA ARG A 36 3.23 -6.64 -2.19
C ARG A 36 2.95 -8.04 -1.66
N LEU A 37 3.64 -9.01 -2.23
CA LEU A 37 3.61 -10.40 -1.74
C LEU A 37 4.56 -10.52 -0.54
N VAL A 38 4.01 -10.87 0.61
CA VAL A 38 4.77 -11.17 1.83
C VAL A 38 4.71 -12.67 2.09
N ASN A 39 5.87 -13.29 2.22
CA ASN A 39 5.99 -14.71 2.58
C ASN A 39 6.15 -14.83 4.09
N HIS A 40 5.18 -15.48 4.74
CA HIS A 40 5.18 -15.71 6.19
C HIS A 40 5.89 -17.01 6.61
N GLY A 41 6.38 -17.79 5.64
CA GLY A 41 6.92 -19.13 5.85
C GLY A 41 5.85 -20.23 5.68
N GLU A 42 6.27 -21.49 5.68
CA GLU A 42 5.36 -22.66 5.62
C GLU A 42 4.41 -22.68 4.41
N GLY A 43 4.77 -21.98 3.34
CA GLY A 43 3.94 -21.85 2.13
C GLY A 43 2.78 -20.85 2.27
N GLN A 44 2.75 -20.04 3.34
CA GLN A 44 1.78 -18.98 3.56
C GLN A 44 2.24 -17.68 2.89
N PHE A 45 1.41 -17.14 2.01
CA PHE A 45 1.64 -15.88 1.32
C PHE A 45 0.49 -14.92 1.60
N GLU A 46 0.81 -13.66 1.85
CA GLU A 46 -0.15 -12.59 2.07
C GLU A 46 0.09 -11.44 1.10
N CYS A 47 -0.98 -10.86 0.59
CA CYS A 47 -0.94 -9.66 -0.23
C CYS A 47 -1.19 -8.45 0.64
N ILE A 48 -0.12 -7.73 0.98
CA ILE A 48 -0.21 -6.54 1.82
C ILE A 48 -0.27 -5.32 0.90
N ASN A 49 -1.24 -4.44 1.13
CA ASN A 49 -1.33 -3.18 0.39
C ASN A 49 -0.03 -2.37 0.59
N ALA A 50 0.50 -1.84 -0.51
CA ALA A 50 1.76 -1.11 -0.54
C ALA A 50 1.58 0.42 -0.53
N ASP A 51 0.34 0.90 -0.33
CA ASP A 51 -0.08 2.30 -0.31
C ASP A 51 0.35 3.08 -1.55
N LYS A 52 0.35 2.39 -2.70
CA LYS A 52 0.71 2.96 -4.01
C LYS A 52 -0.31 2.53 -5.05
N ASP A 53 -0.86 3.51 -5.75
CA ASP A 53 -1.72 3.28 -6.90
C ASP A 53 -0.87 2.98 -8.13
N CYS A 54 -1.26 1.97 -8.89
CA CYS A 54 -0.58 1.52 -10.09
C CYS A 54 -1.59 1.29 -11.22
N SER A 55 -1.11 1.22 -12.45
CA SER A 55 -1.94 0.94 -13.62
C SER A 55 -1.96 -0.57 -13.92
N THR A 56 -3.12 -1.11 -14.29
CA THR A 56 -3.22 -2.46 -14.89
C THR A 56 -2.90 -2.44 -16.39
N VAL A 57 -2.71 -1.24 -16.98
CA VAL A 57 -2.27 -1.11 -18.37
C VAL A 57 -0.77 -1.36 -18.44
N ALA A 58 -0.36 -2.35 -19.24
CA ALA A 58 1.05 -2.66 -19.44
C ALA A 58 1.82 -1.45 -19.99
N THR A 59 2.76 -0.94 -19.19
CA THR A 59 3.70 0.13 -19.59
C THR A 59 5.14 -0.37 -19.55
N ALA A 60 6.09 0.49 -19.95
CA ALA A 60 7.51 0.16 -19.94
C ALA A 60 8.08 -0.10 -18.53
N ASN A 61 7.43 0.43 -17.48
CA ASN A 61 7.92 0.40 -16.11
C ASN A 61 6.96 -0.37 -15.21
N VAL A 62 7.47 -1.39 -14.52
CA VAL A 62 6.72 -2.14 -13.51
C VAL A 62 6.56 -1.29 -12.26
N CYS A 63 5.37 -1.34 -11.67
CA CYS A 63 5.10 -0.63 -10.43
C CYS A 63 5.87 -1.28 -9.29
N THR A 64 6.70 -0.50 -8.59
CA THR A 64 7.52 -1.00 -7.48
C THR A 64 7.17 -0.32 -6.17
N TRP A 65 7.46 -0.98 -5.05
CA TRP A 65 7.17 -0.44 -3.72
C TRP A 65 8.07 0.75 -3.40
N SER A 66 7.48 1.82 -2.89
CA SER A 66 8.20 3.07 -2.60
C SER A 66 9.32 2.91 -1.56
N ALA A 67 9.24 1.90 -0.68
CA ALA A 67 10.27 1.63 0.32
C ALA A 67 11.37 0.67 -0.19
N ASP A 68 11.07 -0.16 -1.19
CA ASP A 68 12.05 -1.06 -1.82
C ASP A 68 11.71 -1.26 -3.31
N PRO A 69 12.53 -0.72 -4.23
CA PRO A 69 12.30 -0.84 -5.67
C PRO A 69 12.47 -2.26 -6.21
N SER A 70 13.02 -3.18 -5.42
CA SER A 70 13.13 -4.60 -5.77
C SER A 70 11.78 -5.33 -5.65
N VAL A 71 10.84 -4.76 -4.89
CA VAL A 71 9.52 -5.34 -4.63
C VAL A 71 8.53 -4.84 -5.67
N GLN A 72 8.10 -5.74 -6.55
CA GLN A 72 7.11 -5.46 -7.59
C GLN A 72 5.69 -5.56 -7.04
N LEU A 73 4.84 -4.60 -7.37
CA LEU A 73 3.45 -4.52 -6.92
C LEU A 73 2.52 -5.24 -7.88
N ARG A 74 1.48 -5.84 -7.30
CA ARG A 74 0.51 -6.68 -7.99
C ARG A 74 -0.91 -6.24 -7.64
N ALA A 75 -1.85 -6.55 -8.52
CA ALA A 75 -3.28 -6.38 -8.26
C ALA A 75 -3.72 -7.25 -7.09
N VAL A 76 -4.87 -6.94 -6.51
CA VAL A 76 -5.53 -7.87 -5.61
C VAL A 76 -6.06 -9.05 -6.43
N GLY A 77 -5.60 -10.26 -6.12
CA GLY A 77 -6.09 -11.47 -6.76
C GLY A 77 -7.19 -12.10 -5.92
N SER A 78 -6.82 -13.04 -5.08
CA SER A 78 -7.67 -13.71 -4.09
C SER A 78 -6.99 -13.69 -2.72
N GLU A 79 -7.69 -14.08 -1.65
CA GLU A 79 -7.16 -14.06 -0.27
C GLU A 79 -5.80 -14.78 -0.12
N THR A 80 -5.52 -15.75 -0.99
CA THR A 80 -4.29 -16.56 -0.98
C THR A 80 -3.29 -16.22 -2.08
N MET A 81 -3.62 -15.34 -3.03
CA MET A 81 -2.77 -15.05 -4.19
C MET A 81 -2.88 -13.60 -4.65
N CYS A 82 -1.74 -12.95 -4.83
CA CYS A 82 -1.72 -11.62 -5.44
C CYS A 82 -1.93 -11.80 -6.94
N GLY A 83 -2.67 -10.87 -7.54
CA GLY A 83 -3.04 -10.93 -8.94
C GLY A 83 -1.88 -10.59 -9.88
N GLU A 84 -2.26 -10.01 -11.02
CA GLU A 84 -1.33 -9.65 -12.08
C GLU A 84 -0.37 -8.54 -11.65
N LEU A 85 0.78 -8.45 -12.33
CA LEU A 85 1.73 -7.36 -12.12
C LEU A 85 1.11 -6.03 -12.55
N LEU A 86 1.34 -5.00 -11.74
CA LEU A 86 0.93 -3.65 -12.06
C LEU A 86 2.10 -2.83 -12.61
N TYR A 87 1.77 -1.73 -13.28
CA TYR A 87 2.69 -0.88 -14.00
C TYR A 87 2.62 0.56 -13.50
N GLU A 88 3.69 1.33 -13.67
CA GLU A 88 3.73 2.73 -13.27
C GLU A 88 2.71 3.55 -14.07
N ILE A 89 2.04 4.48 -13.39
CA ILE A 89 1.09 5.41 -14.00
C ILE A 89 1.89 6.39 -14.86
N GLN A 90 1.63 6.39 -16.16
CA GLN A 90 2.27 7.33 -17.07
C GLN A 90 1.50 8.66 -17.05
N PRO A 91 2.19 9.81 -16.82
CA PRO A 91 1.58 11.13 -16.85
C PRO A 91 1.13 11.55 -18.26
#